data_AF-A0AAJ6CJS8-F1
#
_entry.id   AF-A0AAJ6CJS8-F1
#
_cell.length_a   1.000
_cell.length_b   1.000
_cell.length_c   1.000
_cell.angle_alpha   90.00
_cell.angle_beta   90.00
_cell.angle_gamma   90.00
#
_symmetry.space_group_name_H-M   'P 1'
#
loop_
_entity.id
_entity.type
_entity.pdbx_description
1 polymer ?
#
loop_
_entity_poly.entity_id
_entity_poly.type
_entity_poly.pdbx_seq_one_letter_code
_entity_poly.pdbx_strand_id
1 'polypeptide(L)'
;MSIEHLLPYTDALPYYDQEIDKLEGMRDLVDAEIEKEKTHLSYDPMTLLPQAYAVPSFLSEEMQRADRGERYNAIDTKRYQAQPPEAGHKAAEQEWEQSIQCAETQLGHMEVRAKNIELLRRYGANVWRLHNYNQEGMLQLQTRAEQQAEEACTEVNRSRKQAQLAVGEKLAKLQSRWAALVSKNLSIRAANLTAEVETAEYRKRARVLEQKLREMDANLA
;
A
#
# COMPACT_ATOMS: atom_id res chain seq x y z
N MET A 1 7.49 11.65 27.43
CA MET A 1 7.89 10.27 27.06
C MET A 1 6.88 9.77 26.05
N SER A 2 7.19 9.95 24.77
CA SER A 2 6.43 9.40 23.66
C SER A 2 6.59 7.89 23.70
N ILE A 3 5.52 7.20 24.09
CA ILE A 3 5.43 5.75 23.90
C ILE A 3 5.23 5.58 22.39
N GLU A 4 6.34 5.37 21.68
CA GLU A 4 6.30 4.66 20.41
C GLU A 4 5.68 3.30 20.73
N HIS A 5 4.37 3.16 20.52
CA HIS A 5 3.79 1.86 20.25
C HIS A 5 4.41 1.39 18.93
N LEU A 6 5.65 0.90 18.99
CA LEU A 6 6.14 -0.10 18.07
C LEU A 6 5.13 -1.23 18.20
N LEU A 7 4.14 -1.23 17.31
CA LEU A 7 3.32 -2.40 17.06
C LEU A 7 4.30 -3.59 17.04
N PRO A 8 4.07 -4.64 17.85
CA PRO A 8 4.98 -5.77 17.89
C PRO A 8 5.21 -6.19 16.44
N TYR A 9 6.48 -6.27 16.05
CA TYR A 9 6.87 -6.67 14.71
C TYR A 9 6.07 -7.93 14.35
N THR A 10 5.12 -7.80 13.43
CA THR A 10 4.28 -8.89 13.00
C THR A 10 5.18 -9.85 12.22
N ASP A 11 5.53 -10.96 12.86
CA ASP A 11 6.46 -11.95 12.32
C ASP A 11 5.72 -12.80 11.26
N ALA A 12 5.59 -12.25 10.07
CA ALA A 12 5.20 -12.96 8.87
C ALA A 12 6.41 -13.06 7.94
N LEU A 13 6.61 -14.22 7.29
CA LEU A 13 7.76 -14.46 6.41
C LEU A 13 7.32 -14.60 4.93
N PRO A 14 6.92 -13.52 4.22
CA PRO A 14 6.42 -13.59 2.84
C PRO A 14 7.29 -14.38 1.84
N TYR A 15 8.62 -14.33 1.98
CA TYR A 15 9.51 -15.06 1.06
C TYR A 15 9.55 -16.58 1.34
N TYR A 16 9.16 -17.01 2.54
CA TYR A 16 9.14 -18.41 2.97
C TYR A 16 7.71 -18.99 2.97
N ASP A 17 6.75 -18.28 3.56
CA ASP A 17 5.34 -18.66 3.70
C ASP A 17 4.54 -18.37 2.40
N GLN A 18 4.78 -19.18 1.38
CA GLN A 18 4.17 -19.01 0.06
C GLN A 18 2.77 -19.65 -0.05
N GLU A 19 2.19 -20.12 1.06
CA GLU A 19 0.92 -20.85 1.08
C GLU A 19 -0.25 -19.98 0.61
N ILE A 20 -0.26 -18.70 1.00
CA ILE A 20 -1.29 -17.74 0.58
C ILE A 20 -1.31 -17.48 -0.93
N ASP A 21 -0.17 -17.67 -1.60
CA ASP A 21 -0.01 -17.47 -3.04
C ASP A 21 -0.17 -18.78 -3.83
N LYS A 22 0.18 -19.92 -3.23
CA LYS A 22 0.18 -21.24 -3.88
C LYS A 22 -1.14 -21.98 -3.74
N LEU A 23 -1.87 -21.78 -2.64
CA LEU A 23 -3.15 -22.41 -2.39
C LEU A 23 -4.26 -21.52 -2.95
N GLU A 24 -5.01 -22.01 -3.93
CA GLU A 24 -6.16 -21.31 -4.48
C GLU A 24 -7.22 -21.08 -3.38
N GLY A 25 -7.78 -19.87 -3.32
CA GLY A 25 -8.83 -19.49 -2.37
C GLY A 25 -8.36 -19.17 -0.94
N MET A 26 -7.08 -19.32 -0.59
CA MET A 26 -6.58 -18.95 0.75
C MET A 26 -6.71 -17.45 1.03
N ARG A 27 -6.44 -16.60 0.03
CA ARG A 27 -6.62 -15.14 0.14
C ARG A 27 -8.08 -14.78 0.44
N ASP A 28 -9.01 -15.35 -0.31
CA ASP A 28 -10.44 -15.08 -0.16
C ASP A 28 -10.95 -15.50 1.24
N LEU A 29 -10.45 -16.61 1.79
CA LEU A 29 -10.78 -17.05 3.14
C LEU A 29 -10.24 -16.08 4.21
N VAL A 30 -9.01 -15.61 4.05
CA VAL A 30 -8.40 -14.62 4.95
C VAL A 30 -9.16 -13.30 4.87
N ASP A 31 -9.49 -12.84 3.67
CA ASP A 31 -10.23 -11.60 3.44
C ASP A 31 -11.64 -11.68 4.04
N ALA A 32 -12.33 -12.80 3.90
CA ALA A 32 -13.64 -13.02 4.52
C ALA A 32 -13.58 -12.97 6.05
N GLU A 33 -12.50 -13.46 6.66
CA GLU A 33 -12.32 -13.37 8.11
C GLU A 33 -12.00 -11.93 8.57
N ILE A 34 -11.16 -11.21 7.81
CA ILE A 34 -10.91 -9.78 8.03
C ILE A 34 -12.21 -8.98 7.93
N GLU A 35 -13.08 -9.29 6.98
CA GLU A 35 -14.38 -8.61 6.83
C GLU A 35 -15.31 -8.85 8.01
N LYS A 36 -15.36 -10.07 8.56
CA LYS A 36 -16.12 -10.33 9.79
C LYS A 36 -15.62 -9.48 10.95
N GLU A 37 -14.31 -9.44 11.16
CA GLU A 37 -13.70 -8.64 12.23
C GLU A 37 -13.93 -7.14 12.02
N LYS A 38 -13.91 -6.66 10.77
CA LYS A 38 -14.25 -5.27 10.45
C LYS A 38 -15.66 -4.89 10.89
N THR A 39 -16.63 -5.81 10.87
CA THR A 39 -17.99 -5.52 11.37
C THR A 39 -18.03 -5.25 12.88
N HIS A 40 -17.05 -5.73 13.62
CA HIS A 40 -16.92 -5.50 15.06
C HIS A 40 -16.18 -4.19 15.40
N LEU A 41 -15.54 -3.54 14.41
CA LEU A 41 -14.89 -2.25 14.60
C LEU A 41 -15.94 -1.13 14.65
N SER A 42 -15.93 -0.36 15.73
CA SER A 42 -16.89 0.73 15.96
C SER A 42 -16.48 2.06 15.31
N TYR A 43 -15.49 2.08 14.41
CA TYR A 43 -15.01 3.31 13.78
C TYR A 43 -15.05 3.24 12.25
N ASP A 44 -15.37 4.37 11.63
CA ASP A 44 -15.27 4.55 10.17
C ASP A 44 -13.85 5.06 9.83
N PRO A 45 -13.05 4.32 9.04
CA PRO A 45 -11.71 4.74 8.63
C PRO A 45 -11.67 6.12 7.96
N MET A 46 -12.74 6.53 7.28
CA MET A 46 -12.80 7.83 6.60
C MET A 46 -12.78 9.00 7.59
N THR A 47 -13.21 8.79 8.82
CA THR A 47 -13.18 9.83 9.88
C THR A 47 -11.78 10.10 10.41
N LEU A 48 -10.82 9.19 10.17
CA LEU A 48 -9.42 9.35 10.58
C LEU A 48 -8.59 10.15 9.56
N LEU A 49 -9.12 10.32 8.34
CA LEU A 49 -8.43 11.08 7.31
C LEU A 49 -8.51 12.57 7.65
N PRO A 50 -7.37 13.29 7.69
CA PRO A 50 -7.41 14.74 7.79
C PRO A 50 -8.11 15.33 6.56
N GLN A 51 -8.70 16.51 6.71
CA GLN A 51 -9.22 17.25 5.56
C GLN A 51 -8.10 17.45 4.52
N ALA A 52 -8.39 17.17 3.25
CA ALA A 52 -7.41 17.19 2.17
C ALA A 52 -6.70 18.55 2.02
N TYR A 53 -7.38 19.64 2.39
CA TYR A 53 -6.83 20.98 2.45
C TYR A 53 -7.66 21.85 3.39
N ALA A 54 -7.01 22.82 4.03
CA ALA A 54 -7.71 23.87 4.75
C ALA A 54 -8.23 24.88 3.73
N VAL A 55 -9.56 24.98 3.58
CA VAL A 55 -10.19 25.99 2.72
C VAL A 55 -10.02 27.36 3.37
N PRO A 56 -9.31 28.31 2.75
CA PRO A 56 -9.26 29.68 3.24
C PRO A 56 -10.67 30.31 3.21
N SER A 57 -11.00 31.14 4.19
CA SER A 57 -12.35 31.73 4.33
C SER A 57 -12.83 32.48 3.09
N PHE A 58 -11.91 33.14 2.36
CA PHE A 58 -12.21 33.87 1.13
C PHE A 58 -12.57 32.99 -0.08
N LEU A 59 -12.28 31.68 -0.03
CA LEU A 59 -12.66 30.72 -1.09
C LEU A 59 -13.91 29.90 -0.73
N SER A 60 -14.52 30.14 0.43
CA SER A 60 -15.69 29.37 0.87
C SER A 60 -16.87 29.49 -0.09
N GLU A 61 -17.13 30.69 -0.61
CA GLU A 61 -18.20 30.95 -1.58
C GLU A 61 -17.94 30.27 -2.93
N GLU A 62 -16.69 30.29 -3.39
CA GLU A 62 -16.24 29.63 -4.62
C GLU A 62 -16.33 28.10 -4.51
N MET A 63 -16.00 27.56 -3.34
CA MET A 63 -16.14 26.13 -3.04
C MET A 63 -17.61 25.72 -3.05
N GLN A 64 -18.48 26.49 -2.39
CA GLN A 64 -19.93 26.23 -2.41
C GLN A 64 -20.50 26.33 -3.83
N ARG A 65 -20.03 27.27 -4.65
CA ARG A 65 -20.41 27.34 -6.07
C ARG A 65 -19.98 26.08 -6.83
N ALA A 66 -18.72 25.67 -6.66
CA ALA A 66 -18.17 24.48 -7.32
C ALA A 66 -18.92 23.20 -6.89
N ASP A 67 -19.30 23.10 -5.62
CA ASP A 67 -20.09 21.99 -5.06
C ASP A 67 -21.50 21.93 -5.68
N ARG A 68 -22.08 23.10 -6.00
CA ARG A 68 -23.32 23.20 -6.78
C ARG A 68 -23.13 22.91 -8.28
N GLY A 69 -21.91 22.69 -8.75
CA GLY A 69 -21.58 22.44 -10.16
C GLY A 69 -21.75 23.65 -11.08
N GLU A 70 -21.87 24.86 -10.53
CA GLU A 70 -22.05 26.11 -11.28
C GLU A 70 -20.73 26.52 -11.97
N ARG A 71 -20.77 26.65 -13.30
CA ARG A 71 -19.60 27.05 -14.10
C ARG A 71 -19.23 28.52 -13.85
N TYR A 72 -17.95 28.78 -13.64
CA TYR A 72 -17.43 30.13 -13.47
C TYR A 72 -17.22 30.80 -14.83
N ASN A 73 -17.99 31.87 -15.10
CA ASN A 73 -17.83 32.69 -16.31
C ASN A 73 -17.11 34.00 -15.96
N ALA A 74 -15.79 33.92 -15.71
CA ALA A 74 -15.00 35.11 -15.36
C ALA A 74 -14.39 35.86 -16.53
N ILE A 75 -14.25 35.21 -17.68
CA ILE A 75 -13.55 35.80 -18.82
C ILE A 75 -14.58 36.31 -19.81
N ASP A 76 -14.65 37.63 -19.95
CA ASP A 76 -15.38 38.26 -21.04
C ASP A 76 -14.54 38.18 -22.33
N THR A 77 -14.98 37.31 -23.25
CA THR A 77 -14.36 37.13 -24.56
C THR A 77 -14.82 38.17 -25.58
N LYS A 78 -15.89 38.93 -25.30
CA LYS A 78 -16.41 39.98 -26.18
C LYS A 78 -15.53 41.23 -26.16
N ARG A 79 -14.86 41.49 -25.04
CA ARG A 79 -13.92 42.61 -24.86
C ARG A 79 -12.81 42.68 -25.93
N TYR A 80 -12.43 41.56 -26.51
CA TYR A 80 -11.37 41.48 -27.53
C TYR A 80 -11.89 41.38 -28.97
N GLN A 81 -13.20 41.56 -29.18
CA GLN A 81 -13.81 41.53 -30.51
C GLN A 81 -14.24 42.95 -30.89
N ALA A 82 -13.67 43.53 -31.94
CA ALA A 82 -14.16 44.80 -32.49
C ALA A 82 -15.43 44.50 -33.28
N GLN A 83 -16.55 44.42 -32.57
CA GLN A 83 -17.86 44.32 -33.19
C GLN A 83 -18.46 45.72 -33.33
N PRO A 84 -19.10 46.02 -34.48
CA PRO A 84 -19.92 47.22 -34.58
C PRO A 84 -21.09 47.11 -33.59
N PRO A 85 -21.66 48.25 -33.12
CA PRO A 85 -22.79 48.23 -32.22
C PRO A 85 -23.99 47.49 -32.85
N GLU A 86 -24.71 46.70 -32.04
CA GLU A 86 -25.78 45.80 -32.53
C GLU A 86 -26.92 46.54 -33.25
N ALA A 87 -27.18 47.79 -32.86
CA ALA A 87 -28.19 48.65 -33.48
C ALA A 87 -27.74 49.32 -34.80
N GLY A 88 -26.50 49.08 -35.24
CA GLY A 88 -25.94 49.62 -36.48
C GLY A 88 -26.08 51.15 -36.56
N HIS A 89 -26.60 51.67 -37.67
CA HIS A 89 -26.79 53.11 -37.86
C HIS A 89 -27.79 53.77 -36.90
N LYS A 90 -28.57 53.00 -36.15
CA LYS A 90 -29.52 53.51 -35.13
C LYS A 90 -28.95 53.50 -33.71
N ALA A 91 -27.70 53.06 -33.54
CA ALA A 91 -27.02 53.03 -32.25
C ALA A 91 -26.75 54.45 -31.72
N ALA A 92 -26.70 54.58 -30.40
CA ALA A 92 -26.36 55.85 -29.76
C ALA A 92 -24.90 56.23 -30.03
N GLU A 93 -24.59 57.53 -30.03
CA GLU A 93 -23.23 58.04 -30.23
C GLU A 93 -22.22 57.41 -29.26
N GLN A 94 -22.63 57.20 -28.00
CA GLN A 94 -21.81 56.55 -26.97
C GLN A 94 -21.44 55.09 -27.29
N GLU A 95 -22.32 54.34 -27.96
CA GLU A 95 -22.05 52.94 -28.36
C GLU A 95 -21.02 52.89 -29.50
N TRP A 96 -21.06 53.87 -30.40
CA TRP A 96 -20.06 54.04 -31.44
C TRP A 96 -18.70 54.46 -30.88
N GLU A 97 -18.67 55.39 -29.92
CA GLU A 97 -17.43 55.78 -29.22
C GLU A 97 -16.76 54.59 -28.53
N GLN A 98 -17.55 53.76 -27.84
CA GLN A 98 -17.04 52.55 -27.19
C GLN A 98 -16.48 51.54 -28.22
N SER A 99 -17.17 51.35 -29.34
CA SER A 99 -16.69 50.47 -30.42
C SER A 99 -15.37 50.98 -31.03
N ILE A 100 -15.22 52.30 -31.21
CA ILE A 100 -13.99 52.94 -31.70
C ILE A 100 -12.85 52.74 -30.69
N GLN A 101 -13.08 52.99 -29.40
CA GLN A 101 -12.07 52.75 -28.35
C GLN A 101 -11.64 51.28 -28.30
N CYS A 102 -12.59 50.35 -28.44
CA CYS A 102 -12.30 48.92 -28.56
C CYS A 102 -11.45 48.60 -29.81
N ALA A 103 -11.70 49.24 -30.95
CA ALA A 103 -10.91 49.06 -32.15
C ALA A 103 -9.47 49.63 -32.01
N GLU A 104 -9.32 50.82 -31.40
CA GLU A 104 -8.02 51.44 -31.13
C GLU A 104 -7.16 50.59 -30.19
N THR A 105 -7.76 50.09 -29.11
CA THR A 105 -7.06 49.19 -28.17
C THR A 105 -6.64 47.88 -28.84
N GLN A 106 -7.46 47.33 -29.74
CA GLN A 106 -7.12 46.14 -30.51
C GLN A 106 -5.99 46.39 -31.50
N LEU A 107 -5.97 47.53 -32.18
CA LEU A 107 -4.86 47.91 -33.04
C LEU A 107 -3.55 47.95 -32.24
N GLY A 108 -3.55 48.58 -31.06
CA GLY A 108 -2.41 48.58 -30.16
C GLY A 108 -1.97 47.17 -29.74
N HIS A 109 -2.91 46.28 -29.42
CA HIS A 109 -2.60 44.87 -29.13
C HIS A 109 -2.00 44.13 -30.33
N MET A 110 -2.48 44.39 -31.55
CA MET A 110 -1.94 43.78 -32.77
C MET A 110 -0.52 44.25 -33.06
N GLU A 111 -0.21 45.54 -32.84
CA GLU A 111 1.15 46.05 -32.96
C GLU A 111 2.11 45.39 -31.97
N VAL A 112 1.70 45.26 -30.70
CA VAL A 112 2.48 44.56 -29.68
C VAL A 112 2.66 43.08 -30.06
N ARG A 113 1.60 42.42 -30.54
CA ARG A 113 1.67 41.03 -31.01
C ARG A 113 2.64 40.88 -32.17
N ALA A 114 2.64 41.79 -33.14
CA ALA A 114 3.59 41.77 -34.26
C ALA A 114 5.04 41.87 -33.76
N LYS A 115 5.33 42.82 -32.85
CA LYS A 115 6.65 42.97 -32.21
C LYS A 115 7.06 41.70 -31.46
N ASN A 116 6.15 41.08 -30.71
CA ASN A 116 6.42 39.84 -29.98
C ASN A 116 6.70 38.66 -30.92
N ILE A 117 5.97 38.55 -32.03
CA ILE A 117 6.21 37.52 -33.06
C ILE A 117 7.57 37.73 -33.72
N GLU A 118 7.97 38.97 -33.99
CA GLU A 118 9.31 39.23 -34.53
C GLU A 118 10.42 38.81 -33.55
N LEU A 119 10.26 39.09 -32.25
CA LEU A 119 11.19 38.62 -31.22
C LEU A 119 11.23 37.09 -31.16
N LEU A 120 10.06 36.44 -31.19
CA LEU A 120 9.96 34.98 -31.20
C LEU A 120 10.60 34.38 -32.46
N ARG A 121 10.42 35.00 -33.62
CA ARG A 121 11.05 34.55 -34.88
C ARG A 121 12.57 34.63 -34.80
N ARG A 122 13.12 35.65 -34.15
CA ARG A 122 14.56 35.86 -33.99
C ARG A 122 15.19 34.94 -32.94
N TYR A 123 14.56 34.78 -31.78
CA TYR A 123 15.17 34.11 -30.62
C TYR A 123 14.51 32.80 -30.22
N GLY A 124 13.27 32.55 -30.64
CA GLY A 124 12.45 31.43 -30.18
C GLY A 124 13.10 30.07 -30.39
N ALA A 125 13.70 29.83 -31.57
CA ALA A 125 14.37 28.57 -31.85
C ALA A 125 15.54 28.30 -30.88
N ASN A 126 16.33 29.33 -30.55
CA ASN A 126 17.46 29.18 -29.63
C ASN A 126 16.99 28.98 -28.18
N VAL A 127 15.97 29.71 -27.74
CA VAL A 127 15.38 29.54 -26.40
C VAL A 127 14.78 28.15 -26.24
N TRP A 128 14.07 27.64 -27.26
CA TRP A 128 13.52 26.30 -27.24
C TRP A 128 14.61 25.22 -27.17
N ARG A 129 15.70 25.37 -27.91
CA ARG A 129 16.83 24.43 -27.81
C ARG A 129 17.47 24.43 -26.42
N LEU A 130 17.64 25.59 -25.81
CA LEU A 130 18.14 25.69 -24.44
C LEU A 130 17.16 25.07 -23.43
N HIS A 131 15.86 25.29 -23.62
CA HIS A 131 14.83 24.68 -22.80
C HIS A 131 14.87 23.14 -22.89
N ASN A 132 14.97 22.59 -24.09
CA ASN A 132 15.10 21.15 -24.30
C ASN A 132 16.37 20.61 -23.63
N TYR A 133 17.51 21.28 -23.77
CA TYR A 133 18.75 20.89 -23.09
C TYR A 133 18.59 20.85 -21.56
N ASN A 134 17.92 21.84 -20.98
CA ASN A 134 17.64 21.85 -19.53
C ASN A 134 16.69 20.71 -19.14
N GLN A 135 15.66 20.45 -19.94
CA GLN A 135 14.73 19.32 -19.72
C GLN A 135 15.45 17.97 -19.78
N GLU A 136 16.36 17.78 -20.74
CA GLU A 136 17.20 16.58 -20.85
C GLU A 136 18.06 16.41 -19.59
N GLY A 137 18.66 17.49 -19.08
CA GLY A 137 19.42 17.47 -17.82
C GLY A 137 18.56 17.11 -16.60
N MET A 138 17.35 17.67 -16.52
CA MET A 138 16.39 17.32 -15.46
C MET A 138 15.95 15.85 -15.54
N LEU A 139 15.70 15.35 -16.76
CA LEU A 139 15.34 13.96 -16.99
C LEU A 139 16.47 13.02 -16.55
N GLN A 140 17.71 13.31 -16.91
CA GLN A 140 18.87 12.52 -16.48
C GLN A 140 19.01 12.48 -14.97
N LEU A 141 18.79 13.60 -14.28
CA LEU A 141 18.82 13.65 -12.81
C LEU A 141 17.74 12.77 -12.20
N GLN A 142 16.50 12.85 -12.71
CA GLN A 142 15.38 12.04 -12.22
C GLN A 142 15.61 10.55 -12.48
N THR A 143 16.05 10.17 -13.68
CA THR A 143 16.37 8.77 -14.01
C THR A 143 17.47 8.22 -13.11
N ARG A 144 18.49 9.02 -12.78
CA ARG A 144 19.53 8.59 -11.84
C ARG A 144 18.98 8.40 -10.42
N ALA A 145 18.12 9.31 -9.95
CA ALA A 145 17.50 9.18 -8.64
C ALA A 145 16.58 7.95 -8.55
N GLU A 146 15.84 7.67 -9.62
CA GLU A 146 15.01 6.46 -9.75
C GLU A 146 15.85 5.19 -9.68
N GLN A 147 16.94 5.12 -10.46
CA GLN A 147 17.86 3.98 -10.43
C GLN A 147 18.46 3.75 -9.04
N GLN A 148 18.89 4.82 -8.35
CA GLN A 148 19.40 4.72 -6.99
C GLN A 148 18.35 4.23 -5.99
N ALA A 149 17.10 4.68 -6.13
CA ALA A 149 16.00 4.22 -5.28
C ALA A 149 15.66 2.74 -5.55
N GLU A 150 15.72 2.31 -6.81
CA GLU A 150 15.52 0.91 -7.20
C GLU A 150 16.64 0.01 -6.64
N GLU A 151 17.90 0.43 -6.78
CA GLU A 151 19.05 -0.28 -6.21
C GLU A 151 18.93 -0.41 -4.68
N ALA A 152 18.58 0.68 -3.97
CA ALA A 152 18.36 0.64 -2.53
C ALA A 152 17.20 -0.29 -2.14
N CYS A 153 16.08 -0.23 -2.87
CA CYS A 153 14.94 -1.13 -2.65
C CYS A 153 15.31 -2.60 -2.88
N THR A 154 16.04 -2.90 -3.95
CA THR A 154 16.45 -4.27 -4.27
C THR A 154 17.46 -4.82 -3.27
N GLU A 155 18.37 -4.00 -2.75
CA GLU A 155 19.29 -4.39 -1.67
C GLU A 155 18.53 -4.74 -0.38
N VAL A 156 17.58 -3.89 0.03
CA VAL A 156 16.72 -4.15 1.20
C VAL A 156 15.92 -5.44 1.00
N ASN A 157 15.31 -5.62 -0.17
CA ASN A 157 14.54 -6.83 -0.48
C ASN A 157 15.41 -8.09 -0.49
N ARG A 158 16.66 -8.00 -1.00
CA ARG A 158 17.63 -9.09 -0.97
C ARG A 158 18.01 -9.47 0.46
N SER A 159 18.33 -8.49 1.30
CA SER A 159 18.66 -8.69 2.71
C SER A 159 17.47 -9.31 3.46
N ARG A 160 16.26 -8.78 3.24
CA ARG A 160 15.01 -9.32 3.81
C ARG A 160 14.79 -10.77 3.40
N LYS A 161 14.95 -11.10 2.12
CA LYS A 161 14.81 -12.48 1.62
C LYS A 161 15.80 -13.43 2.30
N GLN A 162 17.07 -13.04 2.42
CA GLN A 162 18.09 -13.86 3.08
C GLN A 162 17.74 -14.12 4.56
N ALA A 163 17.35 -13.07 5.28
CA ALA A 163 16.96 -13.18 6.68
C ALA A 163 15.73 -14.11 6.86
N GLN A 164 14.69 -13.92 6.05
CA GLN A 164 13.46 -14.72 6.13
C GLN A 164 13.71 -16.20 5.81
N LEU A 165 14.49 -16.50 4.76
CA LEU A 165 14.82 -17.88 4.41
C LEU A 165 15.65 -18.58 5.51
N ALA A 166 16.61 -17.86 6.12
CA ALA A 166 17.42 -18.40 7.21
C ALA A 166 16.58 -18.68 8.47
N VAL A 167 15.60 -17.84 8.79
CA VAL A 167 14.65 -18.07 9.89
C VAL A 167 13.70 -19.22 9.56
N GLY A 168 13.16 -19.26 8.35
CA GLY A 168 12.29 -20.35 7.88
C GLY A 168 12.94 -21.73 7.97
N GLU A 169 14.22 -21.84 7.59
CA GLU A 169 14.96 -23.10 7.73
C GLU A 169 15.12 -23.52 9.20
N LYS A 170 15.35 -22.56 10.11
CA LYS A 170 15.40 -22.84 11.55
C LYS A 170 14.03 -23.32 12.08
N LEU A 171 12.94 -22.69 11.64
CA LEU A 171 11.59 -23.10 11.99
C LEU A 171 11.29 -24.53 11.52
N ALA A 172 11.64 -24.87 10.28
CA ALA A 172 11.48 -26.23 9.76
C ALA A 172 12.25 -27.28 10.58
N LYS A 173 13.50 -26.96 10.98
CA LYS A 173 14.30 -27.83 11.85
C LYS A 173 13.64 -28.01 13.23
N LEU A 174 13.14 -26.92 13.81
CA LEU A 174 12.44 -26.97 15.10
C LEU A 174 11.14 -27.77 15.02
N GLN A 175 10.37 -27.60 13.94
CA GLN A 175 9.14 -28.34 13.70
C GLN A 175 9.41 -29.85 13.54
N SER A 176 10.43 -30.23 12.76
CA SER A 176 10.85 -31.62 12.61
C SER A 176 11.31 -32.23 13.95
N ARG A 177 12.12 -31.49 14.73
CA ARG A 177 12.55 -31.93 16.06
C ARG A 177 11.37 -32.07 17.02
N TRP A 178 10.42 -31.14 16.98
CA TRP A 178 9.21 -31.21 17.77
C TRP A 178 8.39 -32.46 17.42
N ALA A 179 8.14 -32.72 16.13
CA ALA A 179 7.43 -33.90 15.68
C ALA A 179 8.13 -35.20 16.14
N ALA A 180 9.46 -35.28 15.99
CA ALA A 180 10.25 -36.41 16.45
C ALA A 180 10.18 -36.62 17.97
N LEU A 181 10.19 -35.55 18.76
CA LEU A 181 10.04 -35.62 20.22
C LEU A 181 8.64 -36.09 20.61
N VAL A 182 7.59 -35.62 19.93
CA VAL A 182 6.22 -36.09 20.13
C VAL A 182 6.10 -37.57 19.82
N SER A 183 6.57 -38.02 18.67
CA SER A 183 6.57 -39.44 18.29
C SER A 183 7.38 -40.30 19.26
N LYS A 184 8.55 -39.83 19.71
CA LYS A 184 9.36 -40.53 20.71
C LYS A 184 8.65 -40.63 22.05
N ASN A 185 7.99 -39.57 22.52
CA ASN A 185 7.23 -39.60 23.77
C ASN A 185 6.09 -40.61 23.68
N LEU A 186 5.38 -40.64 22.54
CA LEU A 186 4.30 -41.58 22.30
C LEU A 186 4.80 -43.04 22.28
N SER A 187 5.94 -43.30 21.62
CA SER A 187 6.58 -44.61 21.60
C SER A 187 7.01 -45.08 22.99
N ILE A 188 7.58 -44.18 23.81
CA ILE A 188 7.95 -44.50 25.21
C ILE A 188 6.71 -44.83 26.03
N ARG A 189 5.62 -44.07 25.90
CA ARG A 189 4.36 -44.35 26.60
C ARG A 189 3.79 -45.72 26.21
N ALA A 190 3.82 -46.06 24.92
CA ALA A 190 3.40 -47.37 24.44
C ALA A 190 4.26 -48.51 25.02
N ALA A 191 5.59 -48.35 25.01
CA ALA A 191 6.52 -49.34 25.57
C ALA A 191 6.37 -49.52 27.09
N ASN A 192 6.11 -48.43 27.83
CA ASN A 192 5.83 -48.51 29.26
C ASN A 192 4.54 -49.28 29.53
N LEU A 193 3.48 -49.05 28.74
CA LEU A 193 2.22 -49.77 28.87
C LEU A 193 2.40 -51.27 28.60
N THR A 194 3.15 -51.65 27.56
CA THR A 194 3.43 -53.07 27.28
C THR A 194 4.27 -53.70 28.40
N ALA A 195 5.28 -53.00 28.91
CA ALA A 195 6.09 -53.49 30.02
C ALA A 195 5.27 -53.64 31.32
N GLU A 196 4.32 -52.75 31.59
CA GLU A 196 3.39 -52.87 32.72
C GLU A 196 2.51 -54.12 32.59
N VAL A 197 2.01 -54.42 31.38
CA VAL A 197 1.24 -55.65 31.11
C VAL A 197 2.11 -56.88 31.31
N GLU A 198 3.30 -56.94 30.71
CA GLU A 198 4.22 -58.06 30.85
C GLU A 198 4.65 -58.29 32.31
N THR A 199 5.01 -57.24 33.03
CA THR A 199 5.39 -57.35 34.45
C THR A 199 4.21 -57.81 35.32
N ALA A 200 2.97 -57.39 35.01
CA ALA A 200 1.79 -57.91 35.67
C ALA A 200 1.59 -59.41 35.40
N GLU A 201 1.83 -59.88 34.18
CA GLU A 201 1.79 -61.31 33.84
C GLU A 201 2.88 -62.11 34.57
N TYR A 202 4.13 -61.64 34.55
CA TYR A 202 5.22 -62.30 35.27
C TYR A 202 4.97 -62.35 36.77
N ARG A 203 4.44 -61.28 37.38
CA ARG A 203 4.04 -61.27 38.80
C ARG A 203 2.95 -62.29 39.10
N LYS A 204 1.96 -62.46 38.21
CA LYS A 204 0.94 -63.52 38.35
C LYS A 204 1.57 -64.90 38.32
N ARG A 205 2.45 -65.17 37.34
CA ARG A 205 3.15 -66.47 37.21
C ARG A 205 4.02 -66.78 38.42
N ALA A 206 4.78 -65.78 38.92
CA ALA A 206 5.60 -65.92 40.12
C ALA A 206 4.77 -66.32 41.35
N ARG A 207 3.63 -65.64 41.58
CA ARG A 207 2.71 -65.99 42.68
C ARG A 207 2.18 -67.42 42.58
N VAL A 208 1.82 -67.87 41.37
CA VAL A 208 1.35 -69.25 41.16
C VAL A 208 2.45 -70.26 41.45
N LEU A 209 3.69 -69.99 41.03
CA LEU A 209 4.83 -70.87 41.33
C LEU A 209 5.17 -70.89 42.82
N GLU A 210 5.14 -69.74 43.50
CA GLU A 210 5.31 -69.67 44.95
C GLU A 210 4.24 -70.47 45.71
N GLN A 211 2.99 -70.41 45.25
CA GLN A 211 1.91 -71.23 45.83
C GLN A 211 2.19 -72.71 45.65
N LYS A 212 2.59 -73.15 44.44
CA LYS A 212 2.95 -74.55 44.17
C LYS A 212 4.15 -75.03 45.00
N LEU A 213 5.17 -74.18 45.17
CA LEU A 213 6.32 -74.49 46.03
C LEU A 213 5.86 -74.68 47.48
N ARG A 214 5.04 -73.78 48.01
CA ARG A 214 4.47 -73.93 49.36
C ARG A 214 3.62 -75.18 49.52
N GLU A 215 2.84 -75.55 48.50
CA GLU A 215 2.08 -76.81 48.49
C GLU A 215 3.01 -78.03 48.48
N MET A 216 4.12 -78.00 47.74
CA MET A 216 5.12 -79.07 47.75
C MET A 216 5.85 -79.17 49.10
N ASP A 217 6.26 -78.04 49.67
CA ASP A 217 6.91 -77.99 50.98
C ASP A 217 5.96 -78.48 52.09
N ALA A 218 4.66 -78.19 51.99
CA ALA A 218 3.64 -78.69 52.90
C ALA A 218 3.33 -80.20 52.74
N ASN A 219 3.58 -80.79 51.57
CA ASN A 219 3.43 -82.23 51.31
C ASN A 219 4.68 -83.05 51.68
N LEU A 220 5.82 -82.39 51.91
CA LEU A 220 7.11 -83.00 52.31
C LEU A 220 7.35 -82.96 53.83
N ALA A 221 6.48 -82.30 54.59
CA ALA A 221 6.45 -82.25 56.06
C ALA A 221 5.36 -83.18 56.60
#